data_AF-A0A4R6Y493-F1
#
_entry.id   AF-A0A4R6Y493-F1
#
_cell.length_a   1.000
_cell.length_b   1.000
_cell.length_c   1.000
_cell.angle_alpha   90.00
_cell.angle_beta   90.00
_cell.angle_gamma   90.00
#
_symmetry.space_group_name_H-M   'P 1'
#
loop_
_entity.id
_entity.type
_entity.pdbx_description
1 polymer ?
#
loop_
_entity_poly.entity_id
_entity_poly.type
_entity_poly.pdbx_seq_one_letter_code
_entity_poly.pdbx_strand_id
1 'polypeptide(L)'
;MRFIKRILSILLLGLLGVSTVGCTEGMSNEDLLSESKRCEARATIDSMDFILVGFKYKDINPVVVRRLRNAHVVEEFTVVPKEKTLDPIRNWYGATINRTFYIGDTYQFVVKDEPAFVLTDMKNYAFIPPAREKFVLCSIGNITINGTKIDGANIILTKKGS
;
A
#
# COMPACT_ATOMS: atom_id res chain seq x y z
N MET A 1 -32.12 -24.69 66.13
CA MET A 1 -32.25 -23.25 66.49
C MET A 1 -30.84 -22.70 66.59
N ARG A 2 -30.27 -22.02 65.59
CA ARG A 2 -30.54 -20.65 65.08
C ARG A 2 -30.21 -19.57 66.13
N PHE A 3 -29.34 -18.65 65.71
CA PHE A 3 -29.09 -17.26 66.16
C PHE A 3 -27.83 -17.01 67.03
N ILE A 4 -27.01 -15.96 66.83
CA ILE A 4 -26.69 -15.08 65.69
C ILE A 4 -25.60 -14.08 66.16
N LYS A 5 -24.68 -13.72 65.23
CA LYS A 5 -23.90 -12.46 65.09
C LYS A 5 -23.06 -11.96 66.30
N ARG A 6 -21.85 -11.40 66.10
CA ARG A 6 -21.56 -10.12 65.42
C ARG A 6 -20.02 -9.95 65.37
N ILE A 7 -19.43 -9.64 64.21
CA ILE A 7 -18.86 -8.29 63.86
C ILE A 7 -17.41 -8.14 64.42
N LEU A 8 -16.35 -7.63 63.77
CA LEU A 8 -16.13 -6.61 62.74
C LEU A 8 -14.68 -6.74 62.23
N SER A 9 -14.49 -6.47 60.94
CA SER A 9 -13.39 -5.71 60.32
C SER A 9 -11.93 -5.85 60.79
N ILE A 10 -11.07 -6.25 59.85
CA ILE A 10 -9.90 -5.51 59.36
C ILE A 10 -9.73 -5.95 57.90
N LEU A 11 -10.15 -5.09 56.96
CA LEU A 11 -9.28 -4.34 56.06
C LEU A 11 -8.53 -5.24 55.06
N LEU A 12 -8.94 -5.26 53.80
CA LEU A 12 -8.63 -4.26 52.75
C LEU A 12 -7.41 -4.70 51.95
N LEU A 13 -7.52 -4.51 50.63
CA LEU A 13 -6.47 -4.57 49.61
C LEU A 13 -6.09 -5.98 49.14
N GLY A 14 -6.45 -6.30 47.90
CA GLY A 14 -5.67 -7.31 47.19
C GLY A 14 -6.30 -8.00 46.00
N LEU A 15 -7.55 -7.75 45.61
CA LEU A 15 -8.10 -8.31 44.37
C LEU A 15 -8.82 -7.25 43.55
N LEU A 16 -8.17 -6.08 43.44
CA LEU A 16 -8.35 -5.20 42.31
C LEU A 16 -7.67 -5.85 41.11
N GLY A 17 -8.49 -6.17 40.11
CA GLY A 17 -8.14 -6.04 38.70
C GLY A 17 -6.74 -6.47 38.30
N VAL A 18 -6.51 -7.77 38.23
CA VAL A 18 -5.70 -8.27 37.11
C VAL A 18 -6.67 -8.38 35.93
N SER A 19 -7.08 -7.21 35.42
CA SER A 19 -7.33 -7.09 34.01
C SER A 19 -6.00 -7.53 33.39
N THR A 20 -5.88 -8.80 33.00
CA THR A 20 -4.91 -9.16 31.98
C THR A 20 -5.39 -8.44 30.74
N VAL A 21 -5.08 -7.14 30.67
CA VAL A 21 -4.87 -6.44 29.43
C VAL A 21 -3.83 -7.32 28.78
N GLY A 22 -4.28 -8.27 27.96
CA GLY A 22 -3.38 -8.95 27.06
C GLY A 22 -2.79 -7.83 26.26
N CYS A 23 -1.59 -7.39 26.64
CA CYS A 23 -0.69 -6.77 25.71
C CYS A 23 -0.58 -7.84 24.63
N THR A 24 -1.38 -7.71 23.57
CA THR A 24 -1.19 -8.46 22.36
C THR A 24 0.24 -8.14 21.97
N GLU A 25 1.16 -9.06 22.26
CA GLU A 25 2.58 -8.86 21.97
C GLU A 25 2.66 -8.56 20.49
N GLY A 26 2.87 -7.29 20.16
CA GLY A 26 3.14 -6.83 18.81
C GLY A 26 4.43 -7.48 18.32
N MET A 27 4.69 -7.36 17.03
CA MET A 27 5.97 -7.81 16.47
C MET A 27 7.14 -7.14 17.20
N SER A 28 8.19 -7.90 17.51
CA SER A 28 9.39 -7.32 18.11
C SER A 28 10.09 -6.38 17.12
N ASN A 29 10.85 -5.40 17.62
CA ASN A 29 11.62 -4.51 16.76
C ASN A 29 12.66 -5.26 15.92
N GLU A 30 13.21 -6.36 16.44
CA GLU A 30 14.18 -7.20 15.73
C GLU A 30 13.52 -7.94 14.57
N ASP A 31 12.33 -8.50 14.80
CA ASP A 31 11.53 -9.13 13.74
C ASP A 31 11.16 -8.13 12.66
N LEU A 32 10.71 -6.93 13.04
CA LEU A 32 10.39 -5.87 12.09
C LEU A 32 11.60 -5.44 11.26
N LEU A 33 12.78 -5.32 11.88
CA LEU A 33 14.01 -4.98 11.17
C LEU A 33 14.43 -6.08 10.18
N SER A 34 14.33 -7.34 10.60
CA SER A 34 14.59 -8.51 9.75
C SER A 34 13.65 -8.52 8.54
N GLU A 35 12.37 -8.28 8.78
CA GLU A 35 11.34 -8.21 7.75
C GLU A 35 11.51 -7.02 6.80
N SER A 36 11.91 -5.84 7.30
CA SER A 36 12.24 -4.69 6.46
C SER A 36 13.38 -5.01 5.51
N LYS A 37 14.48 -5.57 6.02
CA LYS A 37 15.63 -6.00 5.19
C LYS A 37 15.21 -7.04 4.15
N ARG A 38 14.34 -7.99 4.54
CA ARG A 38 13.81 -9.01 3.64
C ARG A 38 12.99 -8.39 2.51
N CYS A 39 12.15 -7.39 2.81
CA CYS A 39 11.36 -6.70 1.79
C CYS A 39 12.23 -5.84 0.89
N GLU A 40 13.15 -5.05 1.45
CA GLU A 40 14.08 -4.20 0.70
C GLU A 40 14.96 -5.00 -0.26
N ALA A 41 15.34 -6.23 0.11
CA ALA A 41 16.12 -7.13 -0.73
C ALA A 41 15.34 -7.71 -1.93
N ARG A 42 14.00 -7.58 -1.97
CA ARG A 42 13.21 -8.07 -3.11
C ARG A 42 13.44 -7.15 -4.32
N ALA A 43 13.91 -7.74 -5.42
CA ALA A 43 14.09 -7.05 -6.68
C ALA A 43 12.80 -6.90 -7.50
N THR A 44 11.69 -7.47 -7.04
CA THR A 44 10.42 -7.45 -7.76
C THR A 44 9.22 -7.23 -6.83
N ILE A 45 8.09 -6.85 -7.43
CA ILE A 45 6.76 -6.88 -6.81
C ILE A 45 5.76 -7.45 -7.81
N ASP A 46 4.85 -8.28 -7.32
CA ASP A 46 3.82 -8.91 -8.13
C ASP A 46 2.53 -8.11 -8.04
N SER A 47 2.07 -7.69 -9.21
CA SER A 47 0.89 -6.86 -9.37
C SER A 47 1.00 -5.45 -8.79
N MET A 48 0.21 -4.54 -9.35
CA MET A 48 0.19 -3.14 -8.95
C MET A 48 -1.16 -2.52 -9.33
N ASP A 49 -1.77 -1.82 -8.38
CA ASP A 49 -2.97 -1.03 -8.61
C ASP A 49 -2.60 0.42 -8.88
N PHE A 50 -3.35 1.06 -9.78
CA PHE A 50 -3.23 2.49 -10.04
C PHE A 50 -4.59 3.12 -10.31
N ILE A 51 -4.65 4.44 -10.11
CA ILE A 51 -5.84 5.27 -10.32
C ILE A 51 -5.52 6.34 -11.36
N LEU A 52 -6.37 6.45 -12.37
CA LEU A 52 -6.35 7.51 -13.38
C LEU A 52 -7.39 8.56 -12.99
N VAL A 53 -6.99 9.83 -12.92
CA VAL A 53 -7.83 10.94 -12.43
C VAL A 53 -7.98 12.02 -13.50
N GLY A 54 -9.22 12.50 -13.71
CA GLY A 54 -9.50 13.61 -14.62
C GLY A 54 -9.58 13.23 -16.10
N PHE A 55 -9.54 11.93 -16.42
CA PHE A 55 -9.62 11.42 -17.79
C PHE A 55 -11.06 11.08 -18.20
N LYS A 56 -11.32 11.03 -19.51
CA LYS A 56 -12.50 10.32 -20.03
C LYS A 56 -12.10 8.88 -20.33
N TYR A 57 -12.98 7.92 -20.06
CA TYR A 57 -12.67 6.50 -20.25
C TYR A 57 -12.10 6.16 -21.64
N LYS A 58 -12.66 6.76 -22.71
CA LYS A 58 -12.20 6.54 -24.09
C LYS A 58 -10.75 6.99 -24.36
N ASP A 59 -10.18 7.86 -23.53
CA ASP A 59 -8.82 8.39 -23.70
C ASP A 59 -7.78 7.52 -22.97
N ILE A 60 -8.24 6.70 -22.01
CA ILE A 60 -7.42 5.81 -21.16
C ILE A 60 -7.63 4.32 -21.46
N ASN A 61 -8.47 3.96 -22.44
CA ASN A 61 -8.72 2.58 -22.80
C ASN A 61 -8.18 2.27 -24.22
N PRO A 62 -7.03 1.59 -24.35
CA PRO A 62 -6.12 1.12 -23.29
C PRO A 62 -5.06 2.16 -22.88
N VAL A 63 -4.47 1.98 -21.69
CA VAL A 63 -3.20 2.61 -21.32
C VAL A 63 -2.06 1.70 -21.78
N VAL A 64 -1.08 2.23 -22.50
CA VAL A 64 0.13 1.48 -22.86
C VAL A 64 1.17 1.67 -21.77
N VAL A 65 1.75 0.58 -21.27
CA VAL A 65 2.82 0.60 -20.28
C VAL A 65 4.09 0.07 -20.92
N ARG A 66 5.15 0.88 -20.86
CA ARG A 66 6.50 0.51 -21.33
C ARG A 66 7.40 0.36 -20.14
N ARG A 67 8.11 -0.77 -20.06
CA ARG A 67 9.19 -0.98 -19.11
C ARG A 67 10.51 -0.66 -19.77
N LEU A 68 11.28 0.21 -19.15
CA LEU A 68 12.57 0.66 -19.61
C LEU A 68 13.68 0.19 -18.68
N ARG A 69 14.75 -0.32 -19.27
CA ARG A 69 16.01 -0.62 -18.60
C ARG A 69 17.13 0.09 -19.34
N ASN A 70 17.93 0.88 -18.64
CA ASN A 70 19.01 1.68 -19.24
C ASN A 70 18.51 2.51 -20.44
N ALA A 71 17.36 3.17 -20.30
CA ALA A 71 16.68 3.94 -21.35
C ALA A 71 16.18 3.17 -22.59
N HIS A 72 16.30 1.84 -22.62
CA HIS A 72 15.74 1.01 -23.69
C HIS A 72 14.44 0.34 -23.26
N VAL A 73 13.45 0.31 -24.15
CA VAL A 73 12.20 -0.45 -23.92
C VAL A 73 12.52 -1.94 -24.01
N VAL A 74 12.30 -2.65 -22.90
CA VAL A 74 12.53 -4.10 -22.79
C VAL A 74 11.23 -4.91 -22.76
N GLU A 75 10.11 -4.26 -22.46
CA GLU A 75 8.78 -4.86 -22.48
C GLU A 75 7.73 -3.76 -22.71
N GLU A 76 6.68 -4.08 -23.46
CA GLU A 76 5.52 -3.23 -23.67
C GLU A 76 4.24 -4.07 -23.49
N PHE A 77 3.27 -3.54 -22.77
CA PHE A 77 1.97 -4.18 -22.59
C PHE A 77 0.86 -3.14 -22.40
N THR A 78 -0.38 -3.55 -22.65
CA THR A 78 -1.56 -2.70 -22.46
C THR A 78 -2.28 -3.03 -21.17
N VAL A 79 -2.84 -2.02 -20.53
CA VAL A 79 -3.72 -2.15 -19.37
C VAL A 79 -5.06 -1.54 -19.72
N VAL A 80 -6.13 -2.26 -19.39
CA VAL A 80 -7.50 -1.79 -19.57
C VAL A 80 -8.03 -1.36 -18.19
N PRO A 81 -8.28 -0.06 -17.98
CA PRO A 81 -8.93 0.41 -16.76
C PRO A 81 -10.35 -0.13 -16.64
N LYS A 82 -10.88 -0.17 -15.42
CA LYS A 82 -12.29 -0.51 -15.19
C LYS A 82 -13.18 0.58 -15.80
N GLU A 83 -14.15 0.21 -16.61
CA GLU A 83 -15.07 1.16 -17.26
C GLU A 83 -15.93 1.94 -16.25
N LYS A 84 -16.31 1.28 -15.14
CA LYS A 84 -17.03 1.94 -14.07
C LYS A 84 -16.09 2.86 -13.28
N THR A 85 -16.39 4.16 -13.31
CA THR A 85 -15.71 5.14 -12.46
C THR A 85 -15.93 4.85 -10.97
N LEU A 86 -14.85 4.99 -10.18
CA LEU A 86 -14.84 4.91 -8.73
C LEU A 86 -15.39 6.21 -8.10
N ASP A 87 -15.19 7.34 -8.77
CA ASP A 87 -15.68 8.66 -8.38
C ASP A 87 -16.14 9.40 -9.66
N PRO A 88 -17.46 9.50 -9.90
CA PRO A 88 -17.99 10.20 -11.07
C PRO A 88 -17.70 11.71 -11.11
N ILE A 89 -17.51 12.35 -9.95
CA ILE A 89 -17.25 13.80 -9.88
C ILE A 89 -15.82 14.08 -10.31
N ARG A 90 -14.87 13.29 -9.80
CA ARG A 90 -13.44 13.45 -10.09
C ARG A 90 -12.94 12.62 -11.28
N ASN A 91 -13.82 11.81 -11.88
CA ASN A 91 -13.51 10.86 -12.95
C ASN A 91 -12.34 9.93 -12.58
N TRP A 92 -12.50 9.17 -11.49
CA TRP A 92 -11.48 8.22 -11.03
C TRP A 92 -11.70 6.85 -11.66
N TYR A 93 -10.72 6.36 -12.41
CA TYR A 93 -10.74 5.02 -12.99
C TYR A 93 -9.64 4.17 -12.38
N GLY A 94 -10.02 3.06 -11.75
CA GLY A 94 -9.06 2.11 -11.19
C GLY A 94 -8.62 1.07 -12.22
N ALA A 95 -7.37 0.62 -12.11
CA ALA A 95 -6.80 -0.43 -12.93
C ALA A 95 -5.82 -1.27 -12.12
N THR A 96 -5.74 -2.56 -12.44
CA THR A 96 -4.84 -3.52 -11.81
C THR A 96 -3.95 -4.12 -12.89
N ILE A 97 -2.64 -4.08 -12.68
CA ILE A 97 -1.65 -4.67 -13.59
C ILE A 97 -1.20 -5.98 -12.98
N ASN A 98 -1.71 -7.11 -13.47
CA ASN A 98 -1.27 -8.43 -13.02
C ASN A 98 0.04 -8.85 -13.71
N ARG A 99 1.12 -8.10 -13.48
CA ARG A 99 2.48 -8.41 -13.95
C ARG A 99 3.50 -8.18 -12.85
N THR A 100 4.67 -8.82 -13.01
CA THR A 100 5.82 -8.61 -12.13
C THR A 100 6.53 -7.31 -12.53
N PHE A 101 6.61 -6.38 -11.59
CA PHE A 101 7.42 -5.17 -11.71
C PHE A 101 8.78 -5.42 -11.09
N TYR A 102 9.81 -4.94 -11.79
CA TYR A 102 11.19 -4.99 -11.35
C TYR A 102 11.59 -3.66 -10.73
N ILE A 103 12.07 -3.74 -9.50
CA ILE A 103 12.62 -2.62 -8.74
C ILE A 103 13.90 -2.13 -9.44
N GLY A 104 14.01 -0.82 -9.63
CA GLY A 104 15.13 -0.18 -10.34
C GLY A 104 14.92 0.02 -11.85
N ASP A 105 13.96 -0.67 -12.46
CA ASP A 105 13.55 -0.35 -13.84
C ASP A 105 12.62 0.89 -13.84
N THR A 106 12.52 1.58 -14.98
CA THR A 106 11.59 2.71 -15.18
C THR A 106 10.34 2.25 -15.90
N TYR A 107 9.16 2.78 -15.54
CA TYR A 107 7.90 2.46 -16.23
C TYR A 107 7.27 3.73 -16.78
N GLN A 108 6.87 3.70 -18.05
CA GLN A 108 6.15 4.80 -18.70
C GLN A 108 4.72 4.37 -18.98
N PHE A 109 3.75 5.13 -18.45
CA PHE A 109 2.34 4.98 -18.75
C PHE A 109 1.95 6.01 -19.80
N VAL A 110 1.61 5.53 -20.99
CA VAL A 110 1.25 6.34 -22.14
C VAL A 110 -0.27 6.33 -22.29
N VAL A 111 -0.86 7.51 -22.11
CA VAL A 111 -2.28 7.80 -22.30
C VAL A 111 -2.42 8.67 -23.55
N LYS A 112 -3.55 8.57 -24.25
CA LYS A 112 -3.77 9.33 -25.48
C LYS A 112 -3.70 10.85 -25.22
N ASP A 113 -3.01 11.56 -26.11
CA ASP A 113 -2.87 13.02 -26.12
C ASP A 113 -2.23 13.62 -24.85
N GLU A 114 -1.52 12.81 -24.06
CA GLU A 114 -0.83 13.25 -22.84
C GLU A 114 0.67 12.92 -22.89
N PRO A 115 1.52 13.70 -22.21
CA PRO A 115 2.87 13.27 -21.89
C PRO A 115 2.85 11.96 -21.09
N ALA A 116 3.82 11.08 -21.35
CA ALA A 116 3.94 9.84 -20.61
C ALA A 116 4.13 10.11 -19.10
N PHE A 117 3.44 9.35 -18.27
CA PHE A 117 3.68 9.35 -16.83
C PHE A 117 4.86 8.43 -16.53
N VAL A 118 5.93 8.98 -15.99
CA VAL A 118 7.18 8.24 -15.73
C VAL A 118 7.26 7.86 -14.27
N LEU A 119 7.25 6.55 -14.01
CA LEU A 119 7.40 5.93 -12.71
C LEU A 119 8.86 5.50 -12.52
N THR A 120 9.53 6.04 -11.50
CA THR A 120 10.91 5.74 -11.12
C THR A 120 11.06 5.51 -9.62
N ASP A 121 12.27 5.16 -9.19
CA ASP A 121 12.71 5.11 -7.79
C ASP A 121 11.90 4.18 -6.88
N MET A 122 11.13 3.27 -7.46
CA MET A 122 10.37 2.26 -6.73
C MET A 122 11.26 1.55 -5.71
N LYS A 123 10.79 1.43 -4.46
CA LYS A 123 11.42 0.63 -3.42
C LYS A 123 10.41 -0.28 -2.76
N ASN A 124 10.85 -1.48 -2.42
CA ASN A 124 10.08 -2.33 -1.52
C ASN A 124 10.34 -1.91 -0.07
N TYR A 125 9.32 -1.96 0.77
CA TYR A 125 9.41 -1.73 2.20
C TYR A 125 8.47 -2.65 2.97
N ALA A 126 8.77 -2.88 4.24
CA ALA A 126 7.89 -3.61 5.15
C ALA A 126 6.73 -2.71 5.61
N PHE A 127 5.50 -3.18 5.42
CA PHE A 127 4.27 -2.53 5.87
C PHE A 127 3.53 -3.43 6.85
N ILE A 128 3.17 -2.89 8.02
CA ILE A 128 2.29 -3.55 8.98
C ILE A 128 0.87 -3.01 8.79
N PRO A 129 -0.10 -3.82 8.37
CA PRO A 129 -1.49 -3.38 8.26
C PRO A 129 -2.06 -3.06 9.65
N PRO A 130 -2.84 -1.97 9.81
CA PRO A 130 -3.42 -1.59 11.10
C PRO A 130 -4.27 -2.69 11.76
N ALA A 131 -4.90 -3.57 10.97
CA ALA A 131 -5.76 -4.64 11.46
C ALA A 131 -5.01 -5.96 11.75
N ARG A 132 -3.70 -6.04 11.49
CA ARG A 132 -2.89 -7.25 11.63
C ARG A 132 -1.48 -6.92 12.13
N GLU A 133 -1.39 -6.40 13.35
CA GLU A 133 -0.14 -5.93 13.99
C GLU A 133 0.97 -7.01 14.12
N LYS A 134 0.66 -8.28 13.84
CA LYS A 134 1.62 -9.40 13.84
C LYS A 134 2.01 -9.87 12.43
N PHE A 135 1.65 -9.14 11.39
CA PHE A 135 1.87 -9.55 10.01
C PHE A 135 2.50 -8.41 9.20
N VAL A 136 3.64 -8.70 8.58
CA VAL A 136 4.33 -7.78 7.67
C VAL A 136 4.05 -8.17 6.22
N LEU A 137 3.67 -7.19 5.42
CA LEU A 137 3.59 -7.27 3.97
C LEU A 137 4.78 -6.53 3.36
N CYS A 138 5.34 -7.07 2.28
CA CYS A 138 6.21 -6.26 1.43
C CYS A 138 5.33 -5.44 0.49
N SER A 139 5.43 -4.12 0.60
CA SER A 139 4.70 -3.15 -0.21
C SER A 139 5.67 -2.29 -1.00
N ILE A 140 5.16 -1.60 -2.01
CA ILE A 140 5.92 -0.62 -2.79
C ILE A 140 5.73 0.79 -2.25
N GLY A 141 6.83 1.53 -2.13
CA GLY A 141 6.83 2.92 -1.66
C GLY A 141 8.05 3.68 -2.17
N ASN A 142 8.20 4.92 -1.72
CA ASN A 142 9.21 5.87 -2.21
C ASN A 142 9.20 6.02 -3.74
N ILE A 143 8.00 5.97 -4.32
CA ILE A 143 7.80 6.03 -5.76
C ILE A 143 7.94 7.47 -6.23
N THR A 144 8.54 7.68 -7.40
CA THR A 144 8.49 8.98 -8.07
C THR A 144 7.61 8.88 -9.31
N ILE A 145 6.64 9.81 -9.47
CA ILE A 145 5.85 9.96 -10.69
C ILE A 145 6.13 11.34 -11.28
N ASN A 146 6.63 11.39 -12.51
CA ASN A 146 6.96 12.65 -13.21
C ASN A 146 7.87 13.58 -12.39
N GLY A 147 8.80 13.01 -11.61
CA GLY A 147 9.71 13.76 -10.72
C GLY A 147 9.14 14.10 -9.34
N THR A 148 7.85 13.83 -9.07
CA THR A 148 7.24 14.05 -7.76
C THR A 148 7.25 12.78 -6.93
N LYS A 149 7.85 12.83 -5.74
CA LYS A 149 7.87 11.72 -4.79
C LYS A 149 6.48 11.52 -4.18
N ILE A 150 6.04 10.27 -4.13
CA ILE A 150 4.79 9.83 -3.52
C ILE A 150 5.13 8.83 -2.42
N ASP A 151 4.76 9.19 -1.19
CA ASP A 151 4.89 8.32 -0.04
C ASP A 151 3.60 7.50 0.11
N GLY A 152 3.64 6.26 -0.37
CA GLY A 152 2.54 5.30 -0.27
C GLY A 152 2.50 4.32 -1.44
N ALA A 153 1.60 3.35 -1.35
CA ALA A 153 1.41 2.31 -2.37
C ALA A 153 0.46 2.73 -3.50
N ASN A 154 -0.27 3.84 -3.36
CA ASN A 154 -1.27 4.28 -4.32
C ASN A 154 -0.62 5.10 -5.44
N ILE A 155 -0.52 4.51 -6.63
CA ILE A 155 -0.06 5.21 -7.83
C ILE A 155 -1.24 5.95 -8.43
N ILE A 156 -1.17 7.28 -8.42
CA ILE A 156 -2.22 8.16 -8.95
C ILE A 156 -1.66 8.92 -10.15
N LEU A 157 -2.25 8.70 -11.32
CA LEU A 157 -1.92 9.36 -12.57
C LEU A 157 -2.99 10.42 -12.84
N THR A 158 -2.64 11.69 -12.69
CA THR A 158 -3.58 12.81 -12.83
C THR A 158 -3.35 13.53 -14.16
N LYS A 159 -4.44 13.75 -14.91
CA LYS A 159 -4.41 14.56 -16.12
C LYS A 159 -3.86 15.96 -15.84
N LYS A 160 -3.03 16.52 -16.73
CA LYS A 160 -2.56 17.90 -16.56
C LYS A 160 -3.67 18.89 -16.94
N GLY A 161 -3.90 19.89 -16.10
CA GLY A 161 -4.86 20.97 -16.37
C GLY A 161 -6.33 20.59 -16.19
N SER A 162 -6.62 19.49 -15.49
CA SER A 162 -7.96 19.10 -15.04
C SER A 162 -8.35 19.72 -13.70
#